data_AF-A0ABC9Y9T5-F1
#
_entry.id   AF-A0ABC9Y9T5-F1
#
_cell.length_a   1.000
_cell.length_b   1.000
_cell.length_c   1.000
_cell.angle_alpha   90.00
_cell.angle_beta   90.00
_cell.angle_gamma   90.00
#
_symmetry.space_group_name_H-M   'P 1'
#
loop_
_entity.id
_entity.type
_entity.pdbx_description
1 polymer ?
#
loop_
_entity_poly.entity_id
_entity_poly.type
_entity_poly.pdbx_seq_one_letter_code
_entity_poly.pdbx_strand_id
1 'polypeptide(L)'
;MKFDKSKCQILHLGWGNPGYMYKLANERLERSLAERDLGIWVDGRLNMSQQCALAAKRAKHVLGYMKYSIASQLREVIVPLYWCGPIFSSVCNFGDLNIRTSNY
;
A
#
# COMPACT_ATOMS: atom_id res chain seq x y z
N MET A 1 -24.82 3.20 -28.27
CA MET A 1 -23.82 4.09 -27.63
C MET A 1 -22.78 4.49 -28.68
N LYS A 2 -22.37 5.76 -28.75
CA LYS A 2 -21.29 6.21 -29.64
C LYS A 2 -19.97 6.17 -28.88
N PHE A 3 -18.96 5.57 -29.49
CA PHE A 3 -17.61 5.52 -28.95
C PHE A 3 -16.89 6.84 -29.23
N ASP A 4 -16.27 7.41 -28.20
CA ASP A 4 -15.53 8.68 -28.30
C ASP A 4 -14.07 8.40 -28.69
N LYS A 5 -13.77 8.58 -29.98
CA LYS A 5 -12.46 8.27 -30.56
C LYS A 5 -11.36 9.23 -30.10
N SER A 6 -11.72 10.45 -29.70
CA SER A 6 -10.75 11.45 -29.22
C SER A 6 -10.07 11.02 -27.92
N LYS A 7 -10.69 10.09 -27.18
CA LYS A 7 -10.17 9.52 -25.94
C LYS A 7 -9.26 8.31 -26.14
N CYS A 8 -9.21 7.76 -27.36
CA CYS A 8 -8.42 6.57 -27.65
C CYS A 8 -7.20 6.94 -28.48
N GLN A 9 -6.09 7.11 -27.77
CA GLN A 9 -4.76 7.23 -28.35
C GLN A 9 -4.01 5.93 -28.11
N ILE A 10 -3.11 5.57 -29.01
CA ILE A 10 -2.39 4.31 -28.88
C ILE A 10 -1.02 4.52 -28.27
N LEU A 11 -0.76 3.74 -27.22
CA LEU A 11 0.56 3.52 -26.70
C LEU A 11 1.20 2.26 -27.33
N HIS A 12 2.28 2.44 -28.09
CA HIS A 12 3.04 1.30 -28.61
C HIS A 12 3.88 0.67 -27.51
N LEU A 13 3.41 -0.46 -26.99
CA LEU A 13 4.11 -1.25 -25.99
C LEU A 13 4.83 -2.43 -26.65
N GLY A 14 6.07 -2.67 -26.22
CA GLY A 14 6.88 -3.82 -26.64
C GLY A 14 7.82 -3.56 -27.82
N TRP A 15 8.91 -4.32 -27.86
CA TRP A 15 9.98 -4.17 -28.85
C TRP A 15 9.58 -4.62 -30.27
N GLY A 16 8.62 -5.55 -30.39
CA GLY A 16 8.19 -6.12 -31.67
C GLY A 16 7.14 -5.31 -32.44
N ASN A 17 6.77 -4.12 -31.98
CA ASN A 17 5.69 -3.33 -32.56
C ASN A 17 6.03 -1.85 -32.87
N PRO A 18 7.14 -1.55 -33.55
CA PRO A 18 7.45 -0.19 -33.95
C PRO A 18 6.53 0.25 -35.11
N GLY A 19 5.61 1.18 -34.86
CA GLY A 19 4.95 1.91 -35.95
C GLY A 19 3.77 1.23 -36.61
N TYR A 20 3.23 0.14 -36.05
CA TYR A 20 2.04 -0.47 -36.60
C TYR A 20 0.85 0.48 -36.56
N MET A 21 0.22 0.68 -37.71
CA MET A 21 -0.90 1.59 -37.84
C MET A 21 -2.20 0.86 -37.53
N TYR A 22 -2.71 1.07 -36.32
CA TYR A 22 -3.99 0.54 -35.90
C TYR A 22 -5.14 1.39 -36.41
N LYS A 23 -6.25 0.70 -36.70
CA LYS A 23 -7.50 1.34 -37.09
C LYS A 23 -8.62 0.90 -36.17
N LEU A 24 -9.46 1.85 -35.77
CA LEU A 24 -10.70 1.58 -35.06
C LEU A 24 -11.86 2.12 -35.88
N ALA A 25 -12.83 1.26 -36.19
CA ALA A 25 -13.98 1.63 -37.03
C ALA A 25 -13.56 2.35 -38.34
N ASN A 26 -12.57 1.77 -39.04
CA ASN A 26 -11.94 2.27 -40.27
C ASN A 26 -11.14 3.57 -40.20
N GLU A 27 -11.05 4.21 -39.04
CA GLU A 27 -10.25 5.42 -38.83
C GLU A 27 -8.90 5.10 -38.17
N ARG A 28 -7.87 5.85 -38.54
CA ARG A 28 -6.51 5.68 -37.99
C ARG A 28 -6.45 6.29 -36.59
N LEU A 29 -5.89 5.55 -35.65
CA LEU A 29 -5.67 6.04 -34.29
C LEU A 29 -4.33 6.77 -34.19
N GLU A 30 -4.30 7.88 -33.45
CA GLU A 30 -3.08 8.64 -33.21
C GLU A 30 -2.17 7.94 -32.19
N ARG A 31 -0.86 8.11 -32.37
CA ARG A 31 0.13 7.65 -31.40
C ARG A 31 0.23 8.65 -30.27
N SER A 32 0.30 8.14 -29.04
CA SER A 32 0.70 8.92 -27.87
C SER A 32 1.91 8.29 -27.16
N LEU A 33 2.62 9.12 -26.39
CA LEU A 33 3.69 8.68 -25.49
C LEU A 33 3.17 8.27 -24.11
N ALA A 34 1.94 8.67 -23.79
CA ALA A 34 1.25 8.27 -22.57
C ALA A 34 -0.26 8.19 -22.81
N GLU A 35 -0.88 7.11 -22.36
CA GLU A 35 -2.31 6.86 -22.49
C GLU A 35 -2.94 6.86 -21.09
N ARG A 36 -4.13 7.46 -20.98
CA ARG A 36 -4.90 7.44 -19.74
C ARG A 36 -6.02 6.42 -19.89
N ASP A 37 -5.82 5.23 -19.33
CA ASP A 37 -6.84 4.17 -19.32
C ASP A 37 -7.35 3.94 -17.89
N LEU A 38 -8.68 3.84 -17.73
CA LEU A 38 -9.35 3.65 -16.43
C LEU A 38 -8.91 4.61 -15.30
N GLY A 39 -8.41 5.80 -15.67
CA GLY A 39 -7.91 6.82 -14.73
C GLY A 39 -6.42 6.72 -14.41
N ILE A 40 -5.73 5.69 -14.91
CA ILE A 40 -4.30 5.46 -14.73
C ILE A 40 -3.55 5.97 -15.96
N TRP A 41 -2.47 6.72 -15.73
CA TRP A 41 -1.55 7.10 -16.80
C TRP A 41 -0.53 5.99 -17.02
N VAL A 42 -0.51 5.46 -18.23
CA VAL A 42 0.46 4.48 -18.70
C VAL A 42 1.38 5.20 -19.67
N ASP A 43 2.66 5.31 -19.35
CA ASP A 43 3.67 5.85 -20.27
C ASP A 43 4.32 4.73 -21.09
N GLY A 44 4.95 5.08 -22.22
CA GLY A 44 5.61 4.10 -23.08
C GLY A 44 6.82 3.40 -22.44
N ARG A 45 7.27 3.91 -21.29
CA ARG A 45 8.31 3.28 -20.46
C ARG A 45 7.75 2.31 -19.43
N LEU A 46 6.43 2.19 -19.35
CA LEU A 46 5.72 1.41 -18.35
C LEU A 46 6.19 1.70 -16.93
N ASN A 47 6.35 2.98 -16.59
CA ASN A 47 6.81 3.45 -15.30
C ASN A 47 5.75 3.30 -14.19
N MET A 48 4.96 2.22 -14.26
CA MET A 48 4.10 1.75 -13.17
C MET A 48 4.90 1.50 -11.89
N SER A 49 6.21 1.23 -12.00
CA SER A 49 7.09 1.05 -10.85
C SER A 49 7.08 2.26 -9.91
N GLN A 50 7.01 3.50 -10.42
CA GLN A 50 6.93 4.70 -9.59
C GLN A 50 5.59 4.81 -8.87
N GLN A 51 4.48 4.53 -9.55
CA GLN A 51 3.15 4.52 -8.94
C GLN A 51 3.03 3.42 -7.88
N CYS A 52 3.54 2.22 -8.19
CA CYS A 52 3.63 1.10 -7.25
C CYS A 52 4.54 1.43 -6.06
N ALA A 53 5.70 2.07 -6.28
CA ALA A 53 6.59 2.50 -5.21
C ALA A 53 5.94 3.55 -4.31
N LEU A 54 5.18 4.48 -4.88
CA LEU A 54 4.42 5.48 -4.13
C LEU A 54 3.31 4.84 -3.29
N ALA A 55 2.55 3.90 -3.88
CA ALA A 55 1.53 3.14 -3.17
C ALA A 55 2.14 2.32 -2.01
N ALA A 56 3.25 1.62 -2.26
CA ALA A 56 3.98 0.88 -1.24
C ALA A 56 4.52 1.79 -0.13
N LYS A 57 5.01 2.99 -0.47
CA LYS A 57 5.45 3.99 0.52
C LYS A 57 4.29 4.44 1.41
N ARG A 58 3.12 4.71 0.85
CA ARG A 58 1.91 5.07 1.61
C ARG A 58 1.48 3.94 2.54
N ALA A 59 1.46 2.70 2.05
CA ALA A 59 1.12 1.52 2.86
C ALA A 59 2.10 1.33 4.03
N LYS A 60 3.41 1.47 3.79
CA LYS A 60 4.44 1.40 4.84
C LYS A 60 4.27 2.49 5.91
N HIS A 61 3.90 3.70 5.50
CA HIS A 61 3.64 4.79 6.44
C HIS A 61 2.45 4.49 7.36
N VAL A 62 1.33 4.02 6.81
CA VAL A 62 0.14 3.63 7.60
C VAL A 62 0.48 2.48 8.56
N LEU A 63 1.18 1.46 8.08
CA LEU A 63 1.61 0.34 8.92
C LEU A 63 2.52 0.80 10.06
N GLY A 64 3.44 1.73 9.79
CA GLY A 64 4.30 2.34 10.80
C GLY A 64 3.50 3.09 11.87
N TYR A 65 2.49 3.86 11.44
CA TYR A 65 1.61 4.60 12.35
C TYR A 65 0.82 3.65 13.27
N MET A 66 0.25 2.56 12.73
CA MET A 66 -0.46 1.56 13.54
C MET A 66 0.45 0.89 14.58
N LYS A 67 1.68 0.54 14.19
CA LYS A 67 2.66 -0.03 15.13
C LYS A 67 2.98 0.95 16.25
N TYR A 68 3.16 2.23 15.91
CA TYR A 68 3.42 3.27 16.90
C TYR A 68 2.22 3.48 17.84
N SER A 69 1.00 3.55 17.31
CA SER A 69 -0.21 3.76 18.14
C SER A 69 -0.45 2.60 19.10
N ILE A 70 -0.19 1.37 18.69
CA ILE A 70 -0.30 0.19 19.58
C ILE A 70 0.79 0.24 20.65
N ALA A 71 2.03 0.60 20.29
CA ALA A 71 3.11 0.73 21.26
C ALA A 71 2.88 1.87 22.26
N SER A 72 2.31 3.00 21.81
CA SER A 72 1.97 4.13 22.69
C SER A 72 0.85 3.77 23.65
N GLN A 73 -0.21 3.09 23.19
CA GLN A 73 -1.28 2.59 24.06
C GLN A 73 -0.75 1.63 25.12
N LEU A 74 0.13 0.70 24.75
CA LEU A 74 0.77 -0.19 25.73
C LEU A 74 1.60 0.59 26.75
N ARG A 75 2.35 1.61 26.32
CA ARG A 75 3.13 2.44 27.24
C ARG A 75 2.24 3.29 28.15
N GLU A 76 1.18 3.87 27.63
CA GLU A 76 0.24 4.70 28.39
C GLU A 76 -0.65 3.88 29.34
N VAL A 77 -0.95 2.62 29.03
CA VAL A 77 -1.77 1.78 29.89
C VAL A 77 -0.92 0.99 30.88
N ILE A 78 0.15 0.33 30.42
CA ILE A 78 0.94 -0.58 31.27
C ILE A 78 1.86 0.19 32.21
N VAL A 79 2.52 1.25 31.75
CA VAL A 79 3.49 1.98 32.61
C VAL A 79 2.80 2.64 33.82
N PRO A 80 1.62 3.28 33.69
CA PRO A 80 0.91 3.81 34.85
C PRO A 80 0.33 2.72 35.76
N LEU A 81 -0.08 1.56 35.23
CA LEU A 81 -0.52 0.44 36.05
C LEU A 81 0.63 -0.13 36.91
N TYR A 82 1.85 -0.15 36.37
CA TYR A 82 3.04 -0.57 37.11
C TYR A 82 3.59 0.51 38.07
N TRP A 83 3.40 1.79 37.75
CA TRP A 83 3.90 2.92 38.56
C TRP A 83 2.93 3.37 39.66
N CYS A 84 1.61 3.17 39.48
CA CYS A 84 0.57 3.53 40.44
C CYS A 84 0.25 2.40 41.43
N GLY A 85 1.22 1.54 41.74
CA GLY A 85 1.08 0.48 42.72
C GLY A 85 1.73 0.78 44.08
N PRO A 86 1.15 1.64 44.95
CA PRO A 86 1.33 1.49 46.39
C PRO A 86 0.07 1.02 47.14
N ILE A 87 -1.03 0.64 46.47
CA ILE A 87 -2.29 0.29 47.18
C ILE A 87 -2.60 -1.23 47.21
N PHE A 88 -1.91 -2.06 46.42
CA PHE A 88 -2.18 -3.52 46.38
C PHE A 88 -1.10 -4.40 47.06
N SER A 89 -0.39 -3.88 48.06
CA SER A 89 0.59 -4.70 48.83
C SER A 89 -0.02 -5.48 50.00
N SER A 90 -1.34 -5.42 50.27
CA SER A 90 -1.94 -6.04 51.45
C SER A 90 -2.66 -7.38 51.22
N VAL A 91 -2.65 -7.95 50.02
CA VAL A 91 -3.19 -9.32 49.80
C VAL A 91 -2.15 -10.19 49.12
N CYS A 92 -1.11 -10.53 49.88
CA CYS A 92 -0.31 -11.71 49.61
C CYS A 92 -1.22 -12.95 49.68
N ASN A 93 -1.30 -13.68 48.56
CA ASN A 93 -1.08 -15.12 48.44
C ASN A 93 -2.00 -15.71 47.37
N PHE A 94 -1.44 -16.03 46.20
CA PHE A 94 -1.80 -17.28 45.54
C PHE A 94 -0.61 -17.85 44.77
N GLY A 95 0.00 -18.85 45.39
CA GLY A 95 0.62 -20.04 44.82
C GLY A 95 1.30 -19.95 43.45
N ASP A 96 2.61 -20.16 43.52
CA ASP A 96 3.40 -20.98 42.58
C ASP A 96 3.51 -20.55 41.11
N LEU A 97 4.66 -19.89 40.89
CA LEU A 97 5.55 -20.04 39.75
C LEU A 97 5.35 -21.37 38.96
N ASN A 98 4.82 -21.28 37.74
CA ASN A 98 5.30 -22.12 36.63
C ASN A 98 4.71 -21.67 35.28
N ILE A 99 5.42 -20.81 34.56
CA ILE A 99 5.33 -20.79 33.10
C ILE A 99 6.75 -20.93 32.56
N ARG A 100 7.09 -22.20 32.31
CA ARG A 100 8.27 -22.69 31.59
C ARG A 100 8.31 -21.98 30.23
N THR A 101 9.33 -21.17 29.99
CA THR A 101 9.66 -20.65 28.66
C THR A 101 10.09 -21.82 27.77
N SER A 102 9.18 -22.29 26.92
CA SER A 102 9.52 -23.19 25.81
C SER A 102 9.92 -22.34 24.62
N ASN A 103 11.23 -22.24 24.39
CA ASN A 103 11.76 -21.78 23.10
C ASN A 103 11.48 -22.87 22.05
N TYR A 104 10.70 -22.53 21.04
CA TYR A 104 10.78 -23.07 19.69
C TYR A 104 10.64 -21.90 18.71
#